data_AF-A0ABD1B6S9-F1
#
_entry.id   AF-A0ABD1B6S9-F1
#
_cell.length_a   1.000
_cell.length_b   1.000
_cell.length_c   1.000
_cell.angle_alpha   90.00
_cell.angle_beta   90.00
_cell.angle_gamma   90.00
#
_symmetry.space_group_name_H-M   'P 1'
#
loop_
_entity.id
_entity.type
_entity.pdbx_description
1 polymer ?
#
loop_
_entity_poly.entity_id
_entity_poly.type
_entity_poly.pdbx_seq_one_letter_code
_entity_poly.pdbx_strand_id
1 'polypeptide(L)'
;MSSMNFNPFQNWFEKQPNPVPSINFVSLADSFFPKSHSPNFASIGLPKFSKKSQKPETGTDEPGPYKQIGEQFLWECENIPDDRNTPEVDKIFNEDPIFEKKVNPSAEEIEAEEKWWERFCASPVVQFMARAEEIADDMNKMELEENDTPYLKSGEPFLMCRDSTGV
;
A
#
# COMPACT_ATOMS: atom_id res chain seq x y z
N MET A 1 -25.08 38.35 18.57
CA MET A 1 -25.01 37.44 17.41
C MET A 1 -23.61 37.56 16.84
N SER A 2 -22.74 36.58 17.11
CA SER A 2 -21.38 36.54 16.55
C SER A 2 -21.29 35.29 15.67
N SER A 3 -21.01 35.48 14.39
CA SER A 3 -20.83 34.43 13.40
C SER A 3 -19.44 33.83 13.57
N MET A 4 -19.35 32.60 14.08
CA MET A 4 -18.10 31.84 14.06
C MET A 4 -17.89 31.27 12.65
N ASN A 5 -16.92 31.84 11.94
CA ASN A 5 -16.50 31.39 10.63
C ASN A 5 -15.56 30.19 10.81
N PHE A 6 -16.02 28.99 10.45
CA PHE A 6 -15.22 27.77 10.58
C PHE A 6 -14.49 27.50 9.26
N ASN A 7 -13.27 28.01 9.14
CA ASN A 7 -12.37 27.73 8.01
C ASN A 7 -11.27 26.77 8.46
N PRO A 8 -11.33 25.47 8.12
CA PRO A 8 -10.40 24.45 8.61
C PRO A 8 -8.97 24.56 8.07
N PHE A 9 -8.70 25.49 7.14
CA PHE A 9 -7.40 25.65 6.47
C PHE A 9 -6.58 26.87 6.90
N GLN A 10 -7.11 27.76 7.75
CA GLN A 10 -6.39 29.00 8.07
C GLN A 10 -5.11 28.77 8.89
N ASN A 11 -5.09 27.78 9.77
CA ASN A 11 -3.93 27.54 10.64
C ASN A 11 -2.83 26.66 10.01
N TRP A 12 -3.08 26.05 8.84
CA TRP A 12 -2.15 25.07 8.26
C TRP A 12 -0.94 25.74 7.59
N PHE A 13 -1.11 26.99 7.14
CA PHE A 13 -0.07 27.74 6.41
C PHE A 13 0.46 28.94 7.19
N GLU A 14 0.05 29.12 8.45
CA GLU A 14 0.60 30.18 9.28
C GLU A 14 2.00 29.80 9.77
N LYS A 15 2.97 30.65 9.42
CA LYS A 15 4.36 30.55 9.83
C LYS A 15 4.44 30.57 11.35
N GLN A 16 4.95 29.49 11.95
CA GLN A 16 5.29 29.46 13.37
C GLN A 16 6.30 30.58 13.68
N PRO A 17 6.10 31.38 14.74
CA PRO A 17 6.91 32.57 15.03
C PRO A 17 8.36 32.27 15.49
N ASN A 18 8.78 31.00 15.52
CA ASN A 18 10.18 30.64 15.77
C ASN A 18 10.58 29.42 14.92
N PRO A 19 11.50 29.56 13.96
CA PRO A 19 12.05 28.41 13.26
C PRO A 19 12.94 27.62 14.23
N VAL A 20 12.52 26.39 14.54
CA VAL A 20 13.37 25.37 15.17
C VAL A 20 14.63 25.20 14.30
N PRO A 21 15.85 25.07 14.87
CA PRO A 21 17.08 24.96 14.07
C PRO A 21 16.95 23.84 13.05
N SER A 22 17.12 24.19 11.77
CA SER A 22 17.04 23.26 10.66
C SER A 22 18.11 22.17 10.81
N ILE A 23 17.68 20.91 10.83
CA ILE A 23 18.57 19.76 10.73
C ILE A 23 19.41 19.92 9.45
N ASN A 24 20.73 19.89 9.59
CA ASN A 24 21.66 20.20 8.52
C ASN A 24 21.84 19.00 7.58
N PHE A 25 20.90 18.83 6.64
CA PHE A 25 20.97 17.78 5.61
C PHE A 25 22.11 17.97 4.60
N VAL A 26 22.83 19.10 4.65
CA VAL A 26 24.00 19.37 3.79
C VAL A 26 25.10 18.33 4.04
N SER A 27 25.29 17.88 5.29
CA SER A 27 26.30 16.87 5.61
C SER A 27 25.96 15.47 5.06
N LEU A 28 24.68 15.17 4.83
CA LEU A 28 24.25 13.91 4.22
C LEU A 28 24.35 14.01 2.69
N ALA A 29 23.92 15.15 2.11
CA ALA A 29 23.94 15.41 0.68
C ALA A 29 25.35 15.48 0.08
N ASP A 30 26.34 15.98 0.84
CA ASP A 30 27.76 16.00 0.43
C ASP A 30 28.37 14.59 0.29
N SER A 31 27.77 13.54 0.89
CA SER A 31 28.23 12.15 0.76
C SER A 31 27.71 11.44 -0.50
N PHE A 32 26.57 11.89 -1.04
CA PHE A 32 25.92 11.24 -2.18
C PHE A 32 26.17 11.95 -3.52
N PHE A 33 26.57 13.23 -3.51
CA PHE A 33 26.69 14.00 -4.75
C PHE A 33 27.97 14.83 -4.81
N PRO A 34 28.94 14.52 -5.71
CA PRO A 34 30.08 15.39 -5.91
C PRO A 34 29.61 16.74 -6.47
N LYS A 35 30.14 17.80 -5.85
CA LYS A 35 29.82 19.21 -6.05
C LYS A 35 29.97 19.64 -7.52
N SER A 36 28.89 19.61 -8.28
CA SER A 36 28.81 20.26 -9.60
C SER A 36 27.75 21.37 -9.56
N HIS A 37 28.19 22.58 -9.86
CA HIS A 37 27.39 23.80 -9.98
C HIS A 37 26.11 23.56 -10.81
N SER A 38 24.94 23.63 -10.18
CA SER A 38 23.63 23.41 -10.81
C SER A 38 23.16 24.66 -11.58
N PRO A 39 22.51 24.52 -12.76
CA PRO A 39 21.50 25.45 -13.22
C PRO A 39 20.08 25.00 -12.79
N ASN A 40 19.20 25.99 -12.66
CA ASN A 40 17.91 25.96 -11.98
C ASN A 40 16.85 25.02 -12.58
N PHE A 41 15.99 24.52 -11.68
CA PHE A 41 14.95 23.48 -11.76
C PHE A 41 13.84 23.65 -12.83
N ALA A 42 13.91 24.64 -13.73
CA ALA A 42 12.83 24.93 -14.68
C ALA A 42 13.26 24.90 -16.17
N SER A 43 14.22 24.05 -16.53
CA SER A 43 14.51 23.77 -17.94
C SER A 43 14.62 22.27 -18.19
N ILE A 44 13.50 21.66 -18.56
CA ILE A 44 13.52 20.38 -19.29
C ILE A 44 13.99 20.72 -20.71
N GLY A 45 15.29 20.94 -20.86
CA GLY A 45 15.95 20.96 -22.16
C GLY A 45 16.29 19.53 -22.51
N LEU A 46 15.64 18.96 -23.54
CA LEU A 46 16.06 17.69 -24.13
C LEU A 46 17.57 17.75 -24.40
N PRO A 47 18.38 16.79 -23.93
CA PRO A 47 19.78 16.74 -24.32
C PRO A 47 19.82 16.42 -25.82
N LYS A 48 20.46 17.31 -26.59
CA LYS A 48 20.80 17.04 -27.98
C LYS A 48 21.71 15.83 -28.02
N PHE A 49 21.18 14.67 -28.44
CA PHE A 49 21.96 13.47 -28.72
C PHE A 49 22.92 13.77 -29.89
N SER A 50 24.15 14.13 -29.55
CA SER A 50 25.25 14.12 -30.48
C SER A 50 25.67 12.66 -30.70
N LYS A 51 25.53 12.18 -31.94
CA LYS A 51 25.99 10.87 -32.39
C LYS A 51 27.48 10.69 -32.03
N LYS A 52 27.81 9.70 -31.22
CA LYS A 52 29.13 9.05 -31.28
C LYS A 52 29.09 7.58 -30.83
N SER A 53 29.25 6.73 -31.85
CA SER A 53 29.82 5.37 -31.90
C SER A 53 29.47 4.37 -30.78
N GLN A 54 28.78 3.31 -31.20
CA GLN A 54 28.86 1.98 -30.59
C GLN A 54 30.32 1.59 -30.34
N LYS A 55 30.63 1.15 -29.12
CA LYS A 55 31.76 0.28 -28.82
C LYS A 55 31.23 -1.01 -28.20
N PRO A 56 31.81 -2.17 -28.52
CA PRO A 56 31.17 -3.46 -28.32
C PRO A 56 31.21 -3.90 -26.87
N GLU A 57 30.23 -4.75 -26.56
CA GLU A 57 30.01 -5.47 -25.32
C GLU A 57 31.32 -6.03 -24.75
N THR A 58 31.63 -5.61 -23.53
CA THR A 58 32.61 -6.31 -22.69
C THR A 58 31.87 -6.68 -21.42
N GLY A 59 31.77 -7.98 -21.16
CA GLY A 59 31.03 -8.55 -20.05
C GLY A 59 31.50 -8.00 -18.71
N THR A 60 30.61 -7.28 -18.06
CA THR A 60 30.62 -7.12 -16.61
C THR A 60 29.25 -7.61 -16.17
N ASP A 61 29.23 -8.72 -15.45
CA ASP A 61 28.06 -9.30 -14.77
C ASP A 61 27.53 -8.39 -13.64
N GLU A 62 27.72 -7.07 -13.76
CA GLU A 62 27.22 -6.12 -12.79
C GLU A 62 25.76 -5.80 -13.11
N PRO A 63 24.85 -5.99 -12.14
CA PRO A 63 23.44 -5.68 -12.35
C PRO A 63 23.28 -4.20 -12.66
N GLY A 64 22.55 -3.89 -13.73
CA GLY A 64 22.22 -2.50 -14.08
C GLY A 64 21.43 -1.81 -12.97
N PRO A 65 21.34 -0.46 -12.97
CA PRO A 65 20.79 0.32 -11.87
C PRO A 65 19.36 -0.09 -11.47
N TYR A 66 18.51 -0.45 -12.43
CA TYR A 66 17.16 -0.94 -12.15
C TYR A 66 17.13 -2.37 -11.57
N LYS A 67 18.10 -3.22 -11.91
CA LYS A 67 18.22 -4.56 -11.30
C LYS A 67 18.65 -4.45 -9.84
N GLN A 68 19.60 -3.55 -9.53
CA GLN A 68 20.03 -3.30 -8.15
C GLN A 68 18.87 -2.82 -7.27
N ILE A 69 18.05 -1.89 -7.76
CA ILE A 69 16.87 -1.41 -7.02
C ILE A 69 15.84 -2.54 -6.84
N GLY A 70 15.62 -3.37 -7.87
CA GLY A 70 14.70 -4.51 -7.78
C GLY A 70 15.18 -5.57 -6.77
N GLU A 71 16.47 -5.92 -6.81
CA GLU A 71 17.09 -6.86 -5.87
C GLU A 71 17.06 -6.31 -4.44
N GLN A 72 17.31 -5.00 -4.26
CA GLN A 72 17.17 -4.35 -2.96
C GLN A 72 15.73 -4.39 -2.44
N PHE A 73 14.75 -4.08 -3.28
CA PHE A 73 13.33 -4.11 -2.90
C PHE A 73 12.89 -5.51 -2.46
N LEU A 74 13.27 -6.54 -3.21
CA LEU A 74 12.96 -7.93 -2.85
C LEU A 74 13.65 -8.35 -1.55
N TRP A 75 14.91 -7.94 -1.36
CA TRP A 75 15.63 -8.19 -0.12
C TRP A 75 14.93 -7.51 1.07
N GLU A 76 14.48 -6.28 0.91
CA GLU A 76 13.72 -5.55 1.93
C GLU A 76 12.41 -6.26 2.27
N CYS A 77 11.66 -6.75 1.27
CA CYS A 77 10.44 -7.53 1.52
C CYS A 77 10.68 -8.83 2.31
N GLU A 78 11.83 -9.48 2.12
CA GLU A 78 12.15 -10.75 2.79
C GLU A 78 12.76 -10.57 4.18
N ASN A 79 13.49 -9.47 4.42
CA ASN A 79 14.34 -9.32 5.60
C ASN A 79 13.88 -8.23 6.58
N ILE A 80 13.00 -7.31 6.16
CA ILE A 80 12.41 -6.34 7.09
C ILE A 80 11.43 -7.08 8.01
N PRO A 81 11.56 -6.97 9.35
CA PRO A 81 10.64 -7.59 10.27
C PRO A 81 9.22 -7.03 10.08
N ASP A 82 8.24 -7.93 9.96
CA ASP A 82 6.83 -7.55 9.92
C ASP A 82 6.32 -7.28 11.34
N ASP A 83 6.40 -6.03 11.76
CA ASP A 83 5.97 -5.60 13.10
C ASP A 83 4.45 -5.70 13.32
N ARG A 84 3.67 -5.92 12.25
CA ARG A 84 2.20 -5.95 12.30
C ARG A 84 1.64 -7.10 13.14
N ASN A 85 2.40 -8.21 13.23
CA ASN A 85 2.00 -9.43 13.94
C ASN A 85 2.94 -9.71 15.13
N THR A 86 3.53 -8.66 15.71
CA THR A 86 4.32 -8.82 16.93
C THR A 86 3.40 -9.12 18.11
N PRO A 87 3.85 -9.92 19.09
CA PRO A 87 3.03 -10.26 20.26
C PRO A 87 2.64 -9.04 21.10
N GLU A 88 3.33 -7.91 20.94
CA GLU A 88 2.98 -6.63 21.57
C GLU A 88 1.78 -5.99 20.86
N VAL A 89 1.77 -5.98 19.52
CA VAL A 89 0.64 -5.50 18.71
C VAL A 89 -0.57 -6.41 18.90
N ASP A 90 -0.38 -7.73 18.91
CA ASP A 90 -1.46 -8.69 19.17
C ASP A 90 -2.11 -8.47 20.55
N LYS A 91 -1.33 -8.12 21.57
CA LYS A 91 -1.88 -7.80 22.90
C LYS A 91 -2.76 -6.56 22.86
N ILE A 92 -2.34 -5.50 22.16
CA ILE A 92 -3.13 -4.27 22.03
C ILE A 92 -4.49 -4.56 21.37
N PHE A 93 -4.51 -5.38 20.31
CA PHE A 93 -5.77 -5.79 19.67
C PHE A 93 -6.62 -6.72 20.56
N ASN A 94 -6.00 -7.55 21.39
CA ASN A 94 -6.70 -8.51 22.26
C ASN A 94 -7.17 -7.92 23.60
N GLU A 95 -6.54 -6.85 24.08
CA GLU A 95 -6.83 -6.15 25.33
C GLU A 95 -7.78 -4.98 25.09
N ASP A 96 -8.67 -5.11 24.11
CA ASP A 96 -9.59 -4.06 23.72
C ASP A 96 -10.54 -3.73 24.90
N PRO A 97 -10.48 -2.51 25.48
CA PRO A 97 -11.16 -2.18 26.74
C PRO A 97 -12.69 -2.13 26.61
N ILE A 98 -13.21 -2.24 25.38
CA ILE A 98 -14.64 -2.25 25.06
C ILE A 98 -15.23 -3.66 25.22
N PHE A 99 -14.42 -4.72 25.02
CA PHE A 99 -14.88 -6.10 25.05
C PHE A 99 -14.36 -6.80 26.30
N GLU A 100 -15.16 -6.81 27.37
CA GLU A 100 -14.87 -7.58 28.57
C GLU A 100 -14.86 -9.08 28.24
N LYS A 101 -13.67 -9.70 28.28
CA LYS A 101 -13.52 -11.16 28.13
C LYS A 101 -14.11 -11.86 29.36
N LYS A 102 -15.39 -12.22 29.31
CA LYS A 102 -16.03 -13.09 30.31
C LYS A 102 -15.43 -14.49 30.21
N VAL A 103 -14.54 -14.85 31.12
CA VAL A 103 -13.76 -16.11 31.09
C VAL A 103 -14.63 -17.38 31.23
N ASN A 104 -15.86 -17.28 31.74
CA ASN A 104 -16.84 -18.37 31.78
C ASN A 104 -18.26 -17.81 31.63
N PRO A 105 -18.77 -17.63 30.38
CA PRO A 105 -20.15 -17.21 30.20
C PRO A 105 -21.10 -18.31 30.69
N SER A 106 -22.13 -17.93 31.43
CA SER A 106 -23.16 -18.87 31.89
C SER A 106 -24.03 -19.34 30.72
N ALA A 107 -24.58 -20.56 30.77
CA ALA A 107 -25.36 -21.13 29.67
C ALA A 107 -26.55 -20.24 29.23
N GLU A 108 -27.16 -19.52 30.17
CA GLU A 108 -28.26 -18.58 29.90
C GLU A 108 -27.80 -17.31 29.18
N GLU A 109 -26.58 -16.82 29.47
CA GLU A 109 -26.01 -15.67 28.76
C GLU A 109 -25.70 -16.02 27.30
N ILE A 110 -25.16 -17.23 27.05
CA ILE A 110 -24.86 -17.71 25.70
C ILE A 110 -26.14 -17.81 24.87
N GLU A 111 -27.22 -18.36 25.44
CA GLU A 111 -28.51 -18.47 24.73
C GLU A 111 -29.14 -17.09 24.46
N ALA A 112 -28.96 -16.13 25.37
CA ALA A 112 -29.43 -14.76 25.19
C ALA A 112 -28.64 -14.02 24.08
N GLU A 113 -27.33 -14.22 24.02
CA GLU A 113 -26.47 -13.68 22.95
C GLU A 113 -26.83 -14.30 21.60
N GLU A 114 -27.01 -15.62 21.52
CA GLU A 114 -27.42 -16.31 20.29
C GLU A 114 -28.77 -15.78 19.77
N LYS A 115 -29.79 -15.67 20.64
CA LYS A 115 -31.09 -15.07 20.28
C LYS A 115 -30.97 -13.61 19.85
N TRP A 116 -30.05 -12.85 20.43
CA TRP A 116 -29.78 -11.48 20.02
C TRP A 116 -29.15 -11.44 18.61
N TRP A 117 -28.16 -12.30 18.36
CA TRP A 117 -27.53 -12.45 17.05
C TRP A 117 -28.52 -12.88 15.97
N GLU A 118 -29.38 -13.85 16.25
CA GLU A 118 -30.44 -14.28 15.31
C GLU A 118 -31.35 -13.11 14.93
N ARG A 119 -31.79 -12.32 15.91
CA ARG A 119 -32.63 -11.14 15.66
C ARG A 119 -31.89 -10.06 14.90
N PHE A 120 -30.62 -9.86 15.21
CA PHE A 120 -29.77 -8.89 14.53
C PHE A 120 -29.57 -9.27 13.05
N CYS A 121 -29.23 -10.53 12.77
CA CYS A 121 -29.07 -11.06 11.42
C CYS A 121 -30.40 -11.16 10.65
N ALA A 122 -31.53 -11.31 11.35
CA ALA A 122 -32.86 -11.24 10.76
C ALA A 122 -33.27 -9.80 10.36
N SER A 123 -32.51 -8.78 10.77
CA SER A 123 -32.79 -7.40 10.38
C SER A 123 -32.65 -7.22 8.86
N PRO A 124 -33.64 -6.63 8.17
CA PRO A 124 -33.57 -6.38 6.73
C PRO A 124 -32.36 -5.54 6.31
N VAL A 125 -31.91 -4.63 7.19
CA VAL A 125 -30.72 -3.80 6.93
C VAL A 125 -29.46 -4.67 6.89
N VAL A 126 -29.32 -5.59 7.83
CA VAL A 126 -28.17 -6.50 7.91
C VAL A 126 -28.20 -7.49 6.75
N GLN A 127 -29.36 -8.03 6.39
CA GLN A 127 -29.52 -8.88 5.21
C GLN A 127 -29.17 -8.14 3.91
N PHE A 128 -29.57 -6.88 3.79
CA PHE A 128 -29.18 -6.05 2.64
C PHE A 128 -27.66 -5.83 2.58
N MET A 129 -27.02 -5.52 3.71
CA MET A 129 -25.56 -5.37 3.77
C MET A 129 -24.84 -6.67 3.41
N ALA A 130 -25.27 -7.79 3.96
CA ALA A 130 -24.71 -9.11 3.63
C ALA A 130 -24.85 -9.42 2.13
N ARG A 131 -26.01 -9.09 1.54
CA ARG A 131 -26.22 -9.28 0.10
C ARG A 131 -25.37 -8.32 -0.75
N ALA A 132 -25.16 -7.09 -0.29
CA ALA A 132 -24.31 -6.12 -0.98
C ALA A 132 -22.85 -6.58 -0.99
N GLU A 133 -22.38 -7.19 0.11
CA GLU A 133 -21.04 -7.77 0.21
C GLU A 133 -20.87 -8.98 -0.72
N GLU A 134 -21.85 -9.90 -0.76
CA GLU A 134 -21.87 -11.02 -1.73
C GLU A 134 -21.77 -10.53 -3.18
N ILE A 135 -22.51 -9.47 -3.52
CA ILE A 135 -22.45 -8.88 -4.87
C ILE A 135 -21.07 -8.27 -5.16
N ALA A 136 -20.46 -7.61 -4.17
CA ALA A 136 -19.12 -7.04 -4.33
C ALA A 136 -18.05 -8.11 -4.54
N ASP A 137 -18.15 -9.24 -3.82
CA ASP A 137 -17.28 -10.40 -4.01
C ASP A 137 -17.45 -11.02 -5.40
N ASP A 138 -18.70 -11.19 -5.84
CA ASP A 138 -18.99 -11.69 -7.19
C ASP A 138 -18.42 -10.77 -8.28
N MET A 139 -18.54 -9.44 -8.11
CA MET A 139 -17.95 -8.46 -9.02
C MET A 139 -16.43 -8.55 -9.06
N ASN A 140 -15.79 -8.58 -7.88
CA ASN A 140 -14.34 -8.71 -7.78
C ASN A 140 -13.85 -10.02 -8.43
N LYS A 141 -14.60 -11.12 -8.25
CA LYS A 141 -14.29 -12.39 -8.89
C LYS A 141 -14.36 -12.30 -10.42
N MET A 142 -15.40 -11.66 -10.97
CA MET A 142 -15.51 -11.45 -12.42
C MET A 142 -14.34 -10.60 -12.96
N GLU A 143 -13.97 -9.52 -12.25
CA GLU A 143 -12.82 -8.68 -12.62
C GLU A 143 -11.49 -9.46 -12.58
N LEU A 144 -11.32 -10.36 -11.61
CA LEU A 144 -10.14 -11.23 -11.54
C LEU A 144 -10.10 -12.24 -12.69
N GLU A 145 -11.23 -12.84 -13.04
CA GLU A 145 -11.34 -13.77 -14.18
C GLU A 145 -11.01 -13.06 -15.52
N GLU A 146 -11.43 -11.82 -15.70
CA GLU A 146 -11.08 -11.00 -16.87
C GLU A 146 -9.58 -10.66 -16.94
N ASN A 147 -8.93 -10.51 -15.79
CA ASN A 147 -7.50 -10.22 -15.69
C ASN A 147 -6.60 -11.46 -15.63
N ASP A 148 -7.19 -12.67 -15.56
CA ASP A 148 -6.44 -13.93 -15.44
C ASP A 148 -5.59 -14.21 -16.68
N THR A 149 -5.99 -13.71 -17.85
CA THR A 149 -5.17 -13.79 -19.07
C THR A 149 -4.17 -12.63 -19.16
N PRO A 150 -2.85 -12.88 -19.08
CA PRO A 150 -1.87 -11.83 -19.28
C PRO A 150 -1.88 -11.34 -20.74
N TYR A 151 -1.88 -10.02 -20.94
CA TYR A 151 -1.75 -9.43 -22.27
C TYR A 151 -0.32 -9.62 -22.81
N LEU A 152 -0.18 -10.16 -24.03
CA LEU A 152 1.11 -10.14 -24.71
C LEU A 152 1.45 -8.71 -25.18
N LYS A 153 2.74 -8.43 -25.31
CA LYS A 153 3.28 -7.17 -25.82
C LYS A 153 2.81 -6.83 -27.25
N SER A 154 2.26 -7.80 -27.98
CA SER A 154 1.63 -7.66 -29.29
C SER A 154 0.16 -7.18 -29.24
N GLY A 155 -0.42 -7.03 -28.04
CA GLY A 155 -1.84 -6.68 -27.86
C GLY A 155 -2.81 -7.85 -28.09
N GLU A 156 -2.28 -9.05 -28.31
CA GLU A 156 -3.07 -10.27 -28.45
C GLU A 156 -3.22 -10.95 -27.07
N PRO A 157 -4.41 -11.49 -26.73
CA PRO A 157 -4.59 -12.25 -25.50
C PRO A 157 -3.72 -13.49 -25.53
N PHE A 158 -2.94 -13.72 -24.47
CA PHE A 158 -2.17 -14.95 -24.30
C PHE A 158 -3.14 -16.10 -24.01
N LEU A 159 -3.56 -16.80 -25.07
CA LEU A 159 -4.22 -18.09 -24.92
C LEU A 159 -3.19 -19.08 -24.38
N MET A 160 -3.06 -19.18 -23.05
CA MET A 160 -2.52 -20.39 -22.44
C MET A 160 -3.41 -21.54 -22.94
N CYS A 161 -2.88 -22.36 -23.84
CA CYS A 161 -3.45 -23.66 -24.15
C CYS A 161 -3.63 -24.38 -22.82
N ARG A 162 -4.88 -24.41 -22.33
CA ARG A 162 -5.28 -25.27 -21.24
C ARG A 162 -5.22 -26.69 -21.81
N ASP A 163 -4.02 -27.28 -21.77
CA ASP A 163 -3.81 -28.65 -22.19
C ASP A 163 -4.64 -29.53 -21.26
N SER A 164 -5.82 -29.87 -21.75
CA SER A 164 -6.66 -30.94 -21.26
C SER A 164 -5.87 -32.24 -21.40
N THR A 165 -5.03 -32.53 -20.41
CA THR A 165 -4.53 -33.88 -20.16
C THR A 165 -5.12 -34.33 -18.86
N GLY A 166 -6.32 -34.91 -18.97
CA GLY A 166 -6.83 -35.79 -17.93
C GLY A 166 -5.92 -37.02 -17.86
N VAL A 167 -5.42 -37.29 -16.65
CA VAL A 167 -5.19 -38.62 -16.08
C VAL A 167 -5.49 -38.53 -14.60
#